data_AF-A0A8J6TNS2-F1
#
_entry.id   AF-A0A8J6TNS2-F1
#
_cell.length_a   1.000
_cell.length_b   1.000
_cell.length_c   1.000
_cell.angle_alpha   90.00
_cell.angle_beta   90.00
_cell.angle_gamma   90.00
#
_symmetry.space_group_name_H-M   'P 1'
#
loop_
_entity.id
_entity.type
_entity.pdbx_description
1 polymer ?
#
loop_
_entity_poly.entity_id
_entity_poly.type
_entity_poly.pdbx_seq_one_letter_code
_entity_poly.pdbx_strand_id
1 'polypeptide(L)'
;MGDIPANEVIVKPLKGKNAPNLGPVTVMVSDPNDLLLLCRLMNLDKDNYQNLFNSRLYFTDEDPAGLSIVGPMIGAPYASMLLET
;
A
#
# COMPACT_ATOMS: atom_id res chain seq x y z
N MET A 1 40.92 -21.21 5.70
CA MET A 1 39.91 -20.83 4.69
C MET A 1 38.60 -21.43 5.15
N GLY A 2 37.73 -20.63 5.75
CA GLY A 2 36.38 -21.07 6.13
C GLY A 2 35.41 -20.22 5.34
N ASP A 3 34.74 -20.82 4.35
CA ASP A 3 33.70 -20.16 3.59
C ASP A 3 32.55 -19.76 4.52
N ILE A 4 32.32 -18.46 4.67
CA ILE A 4 31.07 -17.93 5.21
C ILE A 4 30.05 -18.12 4.08
N PRO A 5 28.99 -18.93 4.24
CA PRO A 5 28.01 -19.09 3.19
C PRO A 5 27.37 -17.73 2.91
N ALA A 6 27.44 -17.31 1.65
CA ALA A 6 26.94 -16.03 1.21
C ALA A 6 25.43 -15.94 1.49
N ASN A 7 25.06 -14.90 2.25
CA ASN A 7 23.73 -14.28 2.20
C ASN A 7 22.58 -15.00 2.92
N GLU A 8 22.81 -15.49 4.14
CA GLU A 8 21.73 -15.96 5.02
C GLU A 8 20.94 -14.76 5.56
N VAL A 9 19.82 -14.45 4.89
CA VAL A 9 18.94 -13.33 5.25
C VAL A 9 18.25 -13.63 6.59
N ILE A 10 18.56 -12.83 7.61
CA ILE A 10 18.03 -13.00 8.98
C ILE A 10 16.51 -12.80 9.04
N VAL A 11 15.97 -11.86 8.25
CA VAL A 11 14.53 -11.59 8.15
C VAL A 11 14.14 -11.48 6.68
N LYS A 12 13.28 -12.41 6.24
CA LYS A 12 12.68 -12.37 4.91
C LYS A 12 11.21 -11.96 5.03
N PRO A 13 10.87 -10.66 4.89
CA PRO A 13 9.48 -10.26 4.82
C PRO A 13 8.86 -10.88 3.56
N LEU A 14 7.85 -11.72 3.77
CA LEU A 14 7.09 -12.36 2.71
C LEU A 14 5.72 -11.72 2.65
N LYS A 15 5.27 -11.41 1.42
CA LYS A 15 3.94 -10.93 1.15
C LYS A 15 2.91 -11.91 1.75
N GLY A 16 2.01 -11.40 2.61
CA GLY A 16 0.98 -12.21 3.24
C GLY A 16 -0.01 -12.78 2.21
N LYS A 17 -0.72 -13.86 2.56
CA LYS A 17 -1.68 -14.53 1.66
C LYS A 17 -2.78 -13.61 1.11
N ASN A 18 -3.13 -12.57 1.85
CA ASN A 18 -4.19 -11.61 1.52
C ASN A 18 -3.64 -10.22 1.20
N ALA A 19 -2.34 -10.11 0.93
CA ALA A 19 -1.76 -8.83 0.59
C ALA A 19 -2.22 -8.43 -0.83
N PRO A 20 -2.76 -7.22 -0.99
CA PRO A 20 -3.34 -6.77 -2.25
C PRO A 20 -2.30 -6.75 -3.36
N ASN A 21 -2.71 -7.02 -4.60
CA ASN A 21 -1.81 -6.91 -5.75
C ASN A 21 -1.76 -5.47 -6.23
N LEU A 22 -0.96 -4.65 -5.55
CA LEU A 22 -0.80 -3.25 -5.91
C LEU A 22 0.04 -3.12 -7.19
N GLY A 23 -0.34 -2.16 -8.03
CA GLY A 23 0.51 -1.72 -9.13
C GLY A 23 1.75 -0.94 -8.64
N PRO A 24 2.59 -0.47 -9.56
CA PRO A 24 3.92 0.05 -9.23
C PRO A 24 3.92 1.40 -8.49
N VAL A 25 2.77 2.08 -8.41
CA VAL A 25 2.65 3.41 -7.83
C VAL A 25 1.49 3.46 -6.84
N THR A 26 1.76 4.03 -5.66
CA THR A 26 0.78 4.28 -4.61
C THR A 26 0.86 5.74 -4.18
N VAL A 27 -0.28 6.41 -4.09
CA VAL A 27 -0.39 7.78 -3.56
C VAL A 27 -0.92 7.73 -2.14
N MET A 28 -0.20 8.35 -1.20
CA MET A 28 -0.63 8.49 0.19
C MET A 28 -1.28 9.85 0.40
N VAL A 29 -2.48 9.88 0.97
CA VAL A 29 -3.25 11.11 1.16
C VAL A 29 -3.56 11.31 2.63
N SER A 30 -3.33 12.52 3.15
CA SER A 30 -3.61 12.85 4.55
C SER A 30 -5.03 13.36 4.77
N ASP A 31 -5.54 14.18 3.84
CA ASP A 31 -6.87 14.77 3.97
C ASP A 31 -7.96 13.84 3.41
N PRO A 32 -9.05 13.60 4.15
CA PRO A 32 -10.15 12.75 3.69
C PRO A 32 -10.88 13.26 2.44
N ASN A 33 -11.00 14.58 2.24
CA ASN A 33 -11.68 15.15 1.08
C ASN A 33 -10.79 15.01 -0.16
N ASP A 34 -9.50 15.30 -0.03
CA ASP A 34 -8.53 15.11 -1.11
C ASP A 34 -8.47 13.63 -1.54
N LEU A 35 -8.54 12.71 -0.58
CA LEU A 35 -8.59 11.27 -0.85
C LEU A 35 -9.79 10.91 -1.71
N LEU A 36 -11.00 11.34 -1.31
CA LEU A 36 -12.22 11.05 -2.06
C LEU A 36 -12.23 11.71 -3.44
N LEU A 37 -11.70 12.94 -3.54
CA LEU A 37 -11.52 13.63 -4.81
C LEU A 37 -10.58 12.85 -5.73
N LEU A 38 -9.43 12.39 -5.21
CA LEU A 38 -8.46 11.65 -5.99
C LEU A 38 -9.03 10.29 -6.44
N CYS A 39 -9.74 9.56 -5.58
CA CYS A 39 -10.43 8.33 -5.98
C CYS A 39 -11.39 8.58 -7.14
N ARG A 40 -12.17 9.66 -7.08
CA ARG A 40 -13.09 10.04 -8.17
C ARG A 40 -12.35 10.37 -9.47
N LEU A 41 -11.26 11.13 -9.40
CA LEU A 41 -10.46 11.52 -10.58
C LEU A 41 -9.77 10.31 -11.22
N MET A 42 -9.38 9.33 -10.42
CA MET A 42 -8.71 8.10 -10.86
C MET A 42 -9.69 6.96 -11.17
N ASN A 43 -11.00 7.24 -11.19
CA ASN A 43 -12.06 6.28 -11.44
C ASN A 43 -12.00 5.03 -10.53
N LEU A 44 -11.58 5.22 -9.29
CA LEU A 44 -11.60 4.20 -8.24
C LEU A 44 -12.95 4.25 -7.53
N ASP A 45 -13.55 3.09 -7.30
CA ASP A 45 -14.79 2.98 -6.54
C ASP A 45 -14.53 3.32 -5.06
N LYS A 46 -15.26 4.32 -4.56
CA LYS A 46 -15.15 4.81 -3.18
C LYS A 46 -15.63 3.79 -2.15
N ASP A 47 -16.44 2.83 -2.56
CA ASP A 47 -17.03 1.80 -1.70
C ASP A 47 -16.26 0.47 -1.79
N ASN A 48 -15.35 0.35 -2.76
CA ASN A 48 -14.43 -0.78 -2.90
C ASN A 48 -13.04 -0.43 -2.38
N TYR A 49 -12.76 -0.83 -1.14
CA TYR A 49 -11.46 -0.60 -0.50
C TYR A 49 -11.11 -1.72 0.48
N GLN A 50 -9.81 -1.86 0.74
CA GLN A 50 -9.31 -2.65 1.85
C GLN A 50 -9.02 -1.76 3.05
N ASN A 51 -9.47 -2.16 4.24
CA ASN A 51 -9.09 -1.48 5.48
C ASN A 51 -7.62 -1.75 5.80
N LEU A 52 -6.87 -0.69 6.09
CA LEU A 52 -5.49 -0.75 6.55
C LEU A 52 -5.37 0.11 7.81
N PHE A 53 -5.47 -0.53 8.97
CA PHE A 53 -5.61 0.16 10.26
C PHE A 53 -6.79 1.16 10.25
N ASN A 54 -6.49 2.46 10.36
CA ASN A 54 -7.46 3.56 10.36
C ASN A 54 -7.60 4.20 8.98
N SER A 55 -6.90 3.65 7.97
CA SER A 55 -6.87 4.10 6.59
C SER A 55 -7.59 3.09 5.69
N ARG A 56 -7.83 3.51 4.46
CA ARG A 56 -8.46 2.74 3.39
C ARG A 56 -7.51 2.73 2.21
N LEU A 57 -7.30 1.55 1.64
CA LEU A 57 -6.51 1.33 0.44
C LEU A 57 -7.47 1.06 -0.72
N TYR A 58 -7.41 1.93 -1.71
CA TYR A 58 -8.18 1.86 -2.95
C TYR A 58 -7.26 1.39 -4.07
N PHE A 59 -7.66 0.34 -4.78
CA PHE A 59 -6.92 -0.23 -5.89
C PHE A 59 -7.88 -0.98 -6.81
N THR A 60 -7.41 -1.31 -8.01
CA THR A 60 -8.13 -2.19 -8.95
C THR A 60 -7.31 -3.45 -9.16
N ASP A 61 -7.94 -4.61 -9.01
CA ASP A 61 -7.31 -5.91 -9.29
C ASP A 61 -7.11 -6.16 -10.80
N GLU A 62 -7.80 -5.39 -11.65
CA GLU A 62 -7.85 -5.61 -13.10
C GLU A 62 -6.73 -4.89 -13.86
N ASP A 63 -5.97 -3.99 -13.21
CA ASP A 63 -4.91 -3.22 -13.86
C ASP A 63 -3.53 -3.48 -13.24
N PRO A 64 -2.69 -4.33 -13.87
CA PRO A 64 -1.32 -4.62 -13.42
C PRO A 64 -0.37 -3.40 -13.48
N ALA A 65 -0.72 -2.33 -14.20
CA ALA A 65 -0.01 -1.06 -14.22
C ALA A 65 -0.66 -0.01 -13.30
N GLY A 66 -1.68 -0.43 -12.55
CA GLY A 66 -2.63 0.45 -11.87
C GLY A 66 -2.05 1.31 -10.77
N LEU A 67 -2.68 2.45 -10.56
CA LEU A 67 -2.45 3.32 -9.42
C LEU A 67 -3.25 2.83 -8.22
N SER A 68 -2.62 2.80 -7.03
CA SER A 68 -3.37 2.68 -5.78
C SER A 68 -3.33 3.97 -4.96
N ILE A 69 -4.31 4.15 -4.09
CA ILE A 69 -4.40 5.31 -3.20
C ILE A 69 -4.67 4.82 -1.79
N VAL A 70 -3.91 5.32 -0.81
CA VAL A 70 -4.10 4.99 0.60
C VAL A 70 -4.28 6.23 1.45
N GLY A 71 -5.26 6.20 2.35
CA GLY A 71 -5.50 7.28 3.31
C GLY A 71 -6.84 7.17 4.05
N PRO A 72 -7.18 8.14 4.89
CA PRO A 72 -6.35 9.26 5.30
C PRO A 72 -5.20 8.79 6.20
N MET A 73 -4.07 9.51 6.22
CA MET A 73 -2.93 9.25 7.09
C MET A 73 -2.43 10.51 7.79
N ILE A 74 -1.86 10.37 9.00
CA ILE A 74 -1.35 11.49 9.79
C ILE A 74 0.05 11.18 10.33
N GLY A 75 1.03 11.98 9.90
CA GLY A 75 2.40 11.94 10.40
C GLY A 75 3.25 10.82 9.82
N ALA A 76 4.57 11.03 9.85
CA ALA A 76 5.55 10.09 9.29
C ALA A 76 5.49 8.68 9.90
N PRO A 77 5.33 8.48 11.23
CA PRO A 77 5.31 7.13 11.79
C PRO A 77 4.17 6.26 11.27
N TYR A 78 2.98 6.86 11.11
CA TYR A 78 1.84 6.13 10.56
C TYR A 78 2.02 5.86 9.08
N ALA A 79 2.56 6.82 8.32
CA ALA A 79 2.89 6.60 6.91
C ALA A 79 3.87 5.43 6.72
N SER A 80 4.90 5.33 7.56
CA SER A 80 5.82 4.18 7.57
C SER A 80 5.10 2.86 7.83
N MET A 81 4.18 2.81 8.80
CA MET A 81 3.40 1.59 9.06
C MET A 81 2.56 1.16 7.85
N LEU A 82 1.97 2.11 7.11
CA LEU A 82 1.20 1.81 5.90
C LEU A 82 2.07 1.33 4.72
N LEU A 83 3.37 1.68 4.69
CA LEU A 83 4.29 1.26 3.62
C LEU A 83 4.86 -0.15 3.83
N GLU A 84 4.83 -0.66 5.05
CA GLU A 84 5.41 -1.96 5.43
C GLU A 84 4.42 -3.14 5.27
N THR A 85 3.15 -2.86 4.94
CA THR A 85 2.08 -3.87 4.75
C THR A 85 2.04 -4.41 3.32
#